data_AF-A0A2G6UIU0-F1
#
_entry.id   AF-A0A2G6UIU0-F1
#
_cell.length_a   1.000
_cell.length_b   1.000
_cell.length_c   1.000
_cell.angle_alpha   90.00
_cell.angle_beta   90.00
_cell.angle_gamma   90.00
#
_symmetry.space_group_name_H-M   'P 1'
#
loop_
_entity.id
_entity.type
_entity.pdbx_description
1 polymer ?
#
loop_
_entity_poly.entity_id
_entity_poly.type
_entity_poly.pdbx_seq_one_letter_code
_entity_poly.pdbx_strand_id
1 'polypeptide(L)'
;MKILCYLLVSISLWTSCGSQINYKSDTYTRFTEQFFMNQNVYRILQKYAENNKINIIDSDHNLTNKFLMFKNNDLTININAERKSEYDFFVKKVIIDKNLAFIVLWYKDTTTALCFYPIKSQYTPDRWMIEEITTRSIK
;
A
#
# COMPACT_ATOMS: atom_id res chain seq x y z
N MET A 1 -24.60 -34.81 -38.95
CA MET A 1 -23.29 -34.50 -38.34
C MET A 1 -22.90 -33.03 -38.56
N LYS A 2 -23.75 -32.07 -38.16
CA LYS A 2 -23.47 -30.61 -38.25
C LYS A 2 -23.80 -29.85 -36.96
N ILE A 3 -24.52 -30.48 -36.01
CA ILE A 3 -24.93 -29.88 -34.73
C ILE A 3 -23.81 -29.98 -33.68
N LEU A 4 -22.94 -31.00 -33.78
CA LEU A 4 -21.82 -31.19 -32.83
C LEU A 4 -20.76 -30.08 -32.92
N CYS A 5 -20.57 -29.49 -34.11
CA CYS A 5 -19.54 -28.45 -34.33
C CYS A 5 -19.90 -27.10 -33.70
N TYR A 6 -21.19 -26.77 -33.59
CA TYR A 6 -21.62 -25.51 -32.96
C TYR A 6 -21.47 -25.52 -31.44
N LEU A 7 -21.55 -26.70 -30.81
CA LEU A 7 -21.46 -26.85 -29.35
C LEU A 7 -20.02 -26.69 -28.81
N LEU A 8 -19.02 -26.95 -29.65
CA LEU A 8 -17.60 -26.78 -29.31
C LEU A 8 -17.13 -25.32 -29.40
N VAL A 9 -17.76 -24.50 -30.23
CA VAL A 9 -17.41 -23.08 -30.40
C VAL A 9 -17.99 -22.21 -29.26
N SER A 10 -19.05 -22.64 -28.59
CA SER A 10 -19.61 -21.91 -27.44
C SER A 10 -18.81 -22.08 -26.15
N ILE A 11 -17.97 -23.12 -26.02
CA ILE A 11 -17.17 -23.38 -24.81
C ILE A 11 -15.89 -22.52 -24.79
N SER A 12 -15.40 -22.09 -25.96
CA SER A 12 -14.18 -21.27 -26.07
C SER A 12 -14.37 -19.79 -25.76
N LEU A 13 -15.61 -19.30 -25.62
CA LEU A 13 -15.87 -17.89 -25.26
C LEU A 13 -15.89 -17.64 -23.75
N TRP A 14 -15.87 -18.68 -22.91
CA TRP A 14 -15.90 -18.54 -21.45
C TRP A 14 -14.50 -18.53 -20.81
N THR A 15 -13.44 -18.82 -21.57
CA THR A 15 -12.07 -18.86 -21.04
C THR A 15 -11.31 -17.54 -21.18
N SER A 16 -11.93 -16.48 -21.70
CA SER A 16 -11.26 -15.17 -21.92
C SER A 16 -11.40 -14.15 -20.77
N CYS A 17 -11.97 -14.53 -19.62
CA CYS A 17 -11.98 -13.67 -18.42
C CYS A 17 -11.00 -14.14 -17.33
N GLY A 18 -9.95 -14.87 -17.72
CA GLY A 18 -8.90 -15.31 -16.82
C GLY A 18 -7.67 -14.40 -16.90
N SER A 19 -7.31 -13.80 -15.76
CA SER A 19 -6.03 -13.14 -15.45
C SER A 19 -5.85 -11.64 -15.76
N GLN A 20 -6.53 -10.79 -15.00
CA GLN A 20 -6.00 -9.45 -14.66
C GLN A 20 -5.69 -9.25 -13.16
N ILE A 21 -5.78 -10.30 -12.34
CA ILE A 21 -5.78 -10.13 -10.86
C ILE A 21 -4.38 -10.27 -10.22
N ASN A 22 -3.37 -10.82 -10.90
CA ASN A 22 -2.12 -11.21 -10.21
C ASN A 22 -0.94 -10.22 -10.30
N TYR A 23 -0.95 -9.22 -11.20
CA TYR A 23 0.17 -8.27 -11.31
C TYR A 23 0.15 -7.15 -10.26
N LYS A 24 -1.02 -6.84 -9.71
CA LYS A 24 -1.18 -5.79 -8.69
C LYS A 24 -0.60 -6.24 -7.34
N SER A 25 -0.74 -7.54 -7.01
CA SER A 25 -0.29 -8.13 -5.73
C SER A 25 1.21 -7.95 -5.47
N ASP A 26 2.06 -8.30 -6.44
CA ASP A 26 3.52 -8.36 -6.21
C ASP A 26 4.16 -6.96 -6.19
N THR A 27 3.73 -6.08 -7.11
CA THR A 27 4.19 -4.68 -7.17
C THR A 27 3.82 -3.92 -5.90
N TYR A 28 2.60 -4.09 -5.39
CA TYR A 28 2.14 -3.43 -4.17
C TYR A 28 2.82 -4.00 -2.93
N THR A 29 3.08 -5.31 -2.88
CA THR A 29 3.79 -5.94 -1.77
C THR A 29 5.22 -5.42 -1.67
N ARG A 30 5.98 -5.44 -2.78
CA ARG A 30 7.36 -4.91 -2.82
C ARG A 30 7.42 -3.42 -2.53
N PHE A 31 6.46 -2.63 -3.02
CA PHE A 31 6.35 -1.22 -2.68
C PHE A 31 6.11 -1.01 -1.19
N THR A 32 5.12 -1.69 -0.62
CA THR A 32 4.70 -1.55 0.79
C THR A 32 5.86 -1.85 1.72
N GLU A 33 6.59 -2.95 1.47
CA GLU A 33 7.79 -3.29 2.22
C GLU A 33 8.86 -2.19 2.12
N GLN A 34 9.23 -1.77 0.91
CA GLN A 34 10.24 -0.72 0.72
C GLN A 34 9.83 0.61 1.37
N PHE A 35 8.55 0.95 1.34
CA PHE A 35 8.02 2.17 1.94
C PHE A 35 8.18 2.15 3.47
N PHE A 36 7.70 1.11 4.15
CA PHE A 36 7.76 1.06 5.63
C PHE A 36 9.16 0.72 6.18
N MET A 37 10.02 0.10 5.37
CA MET A 37 11.44 -0.11 5.69
C MET A 37 12.32 1.13 5.41
N ASN A 38 11.77 2.18 4.80
CA ASN A 38 12.51 3.40 4.51
C ASN A 38 12.82 4.21 5.79
N GLN A 39 14.06 4.69 5.93
CA GLN A 39 14.51 5.43 7.12
C GLN A 39 13.80 6.78 7.32
N ASN A 40 13.41 7.46 6.24
CA ASN A 40 12.64 8.71 6.36
C ASN A 40 11.22 8.46 6.85
N VAL A 41 10.60 7.36 6.39
CA VAL A 41 9.28 6.93 6.89
C VAL A 41 9.37 6.54 8.36
N TYR A 42 10.35 5.72 8.73
CA TYR A 42 10.64 5.37 10.13
C TYR A 42 10.78 6.63 11.01
N ARG A 43 11.67 7.56 10.64
CA ARG A 43 11.94 8.78 11.43
C ARG A 43 10.69 9.62 11.68
N ILE A 44 9.74 9.62 10.74
CA ILE A 44 8.50 10.38 10.87
C ILE A 44 7.46 9.63 11.68
N LEU A 45 7.25 8.34 11.39
CA LEU A 45 6.30 7.52 12.14
C LEU A 45 6.71 7.39 13.63
N GLN A 46 8.00 7.33 13.92
CA GLN A 46 8.54 7.29 15.28
C GLN A 46 8.06 8.47 16.15
N LYS A 47 7.80 9.65 15.56
CA LYS A 47 7.31 10.82 16.30
C LYS A 47 5.91 10.64 16.89
N TYR A 48 5.15 9.70 16.35
CA TYR A 48 3.78 9.41 16.75
C TYR A 48 3.66 8.06 17.45
N ALA A 49 4.79 7.35 17.64
CA ALA A 49 4.79 6.00 18.15
C ALA A 49 4.60 5.99 19.67
N GLU A 50 3.67 5.17 20.14
CA GLU A 50 3.52 4.84 21.54
C GLU A 50 4.13 3.46 21.77
N ASN A 51 5.04 3.34 22.74
CA ASN A 51 5.77 2.09 23.03
C ASN A 51 6.48 1.47 21.80
N ASN A 52 7.08 2.32 20.96
CA ASN A 52 7.75 1.92 19.71
C ASN A 52 6.85 1.11 18.77
N LYS A 53 5.55 1.40 18.79
CA LYS A 53 4.56 0.75 17.94
C LYS A 53 3.71 1.79 17.23
N ILE A 54 3.42 1.51 15.97
CA ILE A 54 2.45 2.24 15.15
C ILE A 54 1.45 1.24 14.59
N ASN A 55 0.17 1.56 14.71
CA ASN A 55 -0.93 0.78 14.17
C ASN A 55 -1.60 1.57 13.04
N ILE A 56 -1.60 0.98 11.85
CA ILE A 56 -2.17 1.55 10.64
C ILE A 56 -3.37 0.70 10.23
N ILE A 57 -4.48 1.35 9.89
CA ILE A 57 -5.65 0.70 9.27
C ILE A 57 -5.63 0.98 7.77
N ASP A 58 -5.77 -0.08 6.96
CA ASP A 58 -5.93 -0.03 5.50
C ASP A 58 -7.23 -0.72 5.09
N SER A 59 -8.37 -0.16 5.54
CA SER A 59 -9.70 -0.78 5.34
C SER A 59 -10.16 -0.85 3.90
N ASP A 60 -9.56 -0.02 3.04
CA ASP A 60 -9.87 0.04 1.61
C ASP A 60 -8.90 -0.84 0.79
N HIS A 61 -8.00 -1.57 1.47
CA HIS A 61 -7.01 -2.48 0.87
C HIS A 61 -6.12 -1.81 -0.18
N ASN A 62 -5.72 -0.56 0.08
CA ASN A 62 -4.93 0.25 -0.82
C ASN A 62 -3.44 -0.14 -0.85
N LEU A 63 -2.94 -0.74 0.23
CA LEU A 63 -1.58 -1.28 0.37
C LEU A 63 -1.58 -2.80 0.48
N THR A 64 -2.53 -3.36 1.24
CA THR A 64 -2.58 -4.79 1.55
C THR A 64 -4.00 -5.29 1.80
N ASN A 65 -4.27 -6.55 1.46
CA ASN A 65 -5.51 -7.26 1.80
C ASN A 65 -5.36 -8.15 3.05
N LYS A 66 -4.18 -8.16 3.68
CA LYS A 66 -3.87 -8.97 4.87
C LYS A 66 -3.12 -8.17 5.92
N PHE A 67 -3.08 -8.69 7.13
CA PHE A 67 -2.23 -8.16 8.18
C PHE A 67 -0.75 -8.23 7.77
N LEU A 68 -0.04 -7.11 7.93
CA LEU A 68 1.41 -7.02 7.74
C LEU A 68 2.05 -6.42 8.99
N MET A 69 3.24 -6.90 9.30
CA MET A 69 4.07 -6.36 10.38
C MET A 69 5.46 -6.09 9.82
N PHE A 70 5.91 -4.85 9.95
CA PHE A 70 7.26 -4.43 9.61
C PHE A 70 8.01 -4.05 10.87
N LYS A 71 9.24 -4.52 11.00
CA LYS A 71 10.15 -4.12 12.07
C LYS A 71 11.31 -3.34 11.46
N ASN A 72 11.35 -2.04 11.75
CA ASN A 72 12.40 -1.15 11.29
C ASN A 72 13.10 -0.57 12.50
N ASN A 73 14.32 -1.05 12.79
CA ASN A 73 15.03 -0.80 14.04
C ASN A 73 14.20 -1.23 15.27
N ASP A 74 13.90 -0.29 16.15
CA ASP A 74 13.09 -0.46 17.35
C ASP A 74 11.58 -0.27 17.10
N LEU A 75 11.18 0.33 15.97
CA LEU A 75 9.79 0.58 15.64
C LEU A 75 9.12 -0.65 15.01
N THR A 76 7.96 -1.02 15.56
CA THR A 76 7.06 -2.02 14.97
C THR A 76 5.87 -1.34 14.32
N ILE A 77 5.70 -1.54 13.01
CA ILE A 77 4.59 -1.00 12.23
C ILE A 77 3.64 -2.15 11.91
N ASN A 78 2.40 -2.04 12.37
CA ASN A 78 1.36 -3.02 12.13
C ASN A 78 0.34 -2.44 11.16
N ILE A 79 0.08 -3.12 10.05
CA ILE A 79 -0.93 -2.71 9.07
C ILE A 79 -2.06 -3.73 9.11
N ASN A 80 -3.24 -3.26 9.50
CA ASN A 80 -4.44 -4.07 9.58
C ASN A 80 -5.32 -3.77 8.37
N ALA A 81 -5.62 -4.78 7.57
CA ALA A 81 -6.54 -4.67 6.45
C ALA A 81 -8.00 -4.45 6.92
N GLU A 82 -8.31 -4.81 8.17
CA GLU A 82 -9.62 -4.64 8.77
C GLU A 82 -9.64 -3.44 9.72
N ARG A 83 -10.82 -2.84 9.90
CA ARG A 83 -11.02 -1.75 10.86
C ARG A 83 -10.79 -2.26 12.29
N LYS A 84 -10.07 -1.47 13.08
CA LYS A 84 -9.88 -1.66 14.52
C LYS A 84 -10.26 -0.39 15.27
N SER A 85 -10.69 -0.54 16.52
CA SER A 85 -10.96 0.60 17.41
C SER A 85 -9.68 1.33 17.80
N GLU A 86 -8.59 0.58 18.00
CA GLU A 86 -7.28 1.10 18.37
C GLU A 86 -6.39 1.20 17.13
N TYR A 87 -6.07 2.43 16.75
CA TYR A 87 -5.16 2.74 15.65
C TYR A 87 -4.51 4.10 15.84
N ASP A 88 -3.39 4.31 15.16
CA ASP A 88 -2.66 5.58 15.12
C ASP A 88 -2.93 6.30 13.81
N PHE A 89 -2.88 5.56 12.70
CA PHE A 89 -3.12 6.10 11.37
C PHE A 89 -4.13 5.26 10.60
N PHE A 90 -4.76 5.87 9.62
CA PHE A 90 -5.46 5.15 8.57
C PHE A 90 -4.95 5.58 7.19
N VAL A 91 -4.91 4.63 6.27
CA VAL A 91 -4.51 4.84 4.87
C VAL A 91 -5.65 5.54 4.15
N LYS A 92 -5.50 6.84 3.90
CA LYS A 92 -6.54 7.63 3.24
C LYS A 92 -6.49 7.52 1.72
N LYS A 93 -5.28 7.50 1.15
CA LYS A 93 -5.06 7.50 -0.29
C LYS A 93 -3.74 6.82 -0.60
N VAL A 94 -3.75 5.97 -1.62
CA VAL A 94 -2.55 5.42 -2.24
C VAL A 94 -2.70 5.49 -3.75
N ILE A 95 -1.70 6.04 -4.42
CA ILE A 95 -1.55 5.99 -5.86
C ILE A 95 -0.15 5.46 -6.10
N ILE A 96 -0.01 4.36 -6.86
CA ILE A 96 1.29 3.78 -7.20
C ILE A 96 1.30 3.62 -8.72
N ASP A 97 2.23 4.32 -9.36
CA ASP A 97 2.59 4.20 -10.76
C ASP A 97 4.00 3.57 -10.85
N LYS A 98 4.53 3.38 -12.07
CA LYS A 98 5.80 2.74 -12.35
C LYS A 98 6.98 3.42 -11.64
N ASN A 99 6.99 4.74 -11.61
CA ASN A 99 8.12 5.56 -11.13
C ASN A 99 7.76 6.52 -10.00
N LEU A 100 6.48 6.62 -9.66
CA LEU A 100 5.97 7.58 -8.70
C LEU A 100 4.89 6.93 -7.84
N ALA A 101 4.89 7.25 -6.56
CA ALA A 101 3.78 6.95 -5.69
C ALA A 101 3.38 8.16 -4.86
N PHE A 102 2.15 8.14 -4.36
CA PHE A 102 1.63 9.09 -3.41
C PHE A 102 0.86 8.35 -2.32
N ILE A 103 1.25 8.54 -1.06
CA ILE A 103 0.60 7.93 0.09
C ILE A 103 0.16 9.03 1.05
N VAL A 104 -1.08 8.92 1.53
CA VAL A 104 -1.61 9.76 2.60
C VAL A 104 -2.00 8.88 3.78
N LEU A 105 -1.36 9.12 4.92
CA LEU A 105 -1.75 8.56 6.21
C LEU A 105 -2.42 9.67 7.03
N TRP A 106 -3.68 9.47 7.42
CA TRP A 106 -4.37 10.38 8.35
C TRP A 106 -4.21 9.86 9.77
N TYR A 107 -3.77 10.74 10.66
CA TYR A 107 -3.62 10.43 12.07
C TYR A 107 -4.99 10.36 12.75
N LYS A 108 -5.08 9.63 13.87
CA LYS A 108 -6.31 9.43 14.65
C LYS A 108 -6.96 10.73 15.13
N ASP A 109 -6.20 11.84 15.18
CA ASP A 109 -6.72 13.18 15.51
C ASP A 109 -7.56 13.82 14.39
N THR A 110 -7.66 13.18 13.22
CA THR A 110 -8.40 13.62 12.02
C THR A 110 -7.96 14.95 11.39
N THR A 111 -6.99 15.64 11.97
CA THR A 111 -6.50 16.95 11.51
C THR A 111 -5.07 16.88 10.97
N THR A 112 -4.31 15.86 11.35
CA THR A 112 -2.93 15.64 10.91
C THR A 112 -2.89 14.61 9.77
N ALA A 113 -2.31 15.02 8.64
CA ALA A 113 -2.02 14.11 7.53
C ALA A 113 -0.52 14.06 7.24
N LEU A 114 0.01 12.84 7.08
CA LEU A 114 1.34 12.58 6.56
C LEU A 114 1.23 12.25 5.08
N CYS A 115 1.78 13.11 4.23
CA CYS A 115 1.81 12.92 2.79
C CYS A 115 3.23 12.54 2.36
N PHE A 116 3.37 11.40 1.69
CA PHE A 116 4.64 10.90 1.18
C PHE A 116 4.61 10.86 -0.35
N TYR A 117 5.72 11.21 -0.97
CA TYR A 117 5.89 11.18 -2.42
C TYR A 117 7.08 10.30 -2.83
N PRO A 118 6.98 8.95 -2.72
CA PRO A 118 8.05 8.06 -3.15
C PRO A 118 8.30 8.15 -4.66
N ILE A 119 9.57 8.28 -5.06
CA ILE A 119 9.99 8.33 -6.46
C ILE A 119 11.04 7.26 -6.75
N LYS A 120 11.07 6.75 -7.98
CA LYS A 120 12.20 5.98 -8.50
C LYS A 120 13.06 6.87 -9.37
N SER A 121 14.36 6.90 -9.10
CA SER A 121 15.32 7.58 -9.96
C SER A 121 15.73 6.67 -11.11
N GLN A 122 16.15 7.27 -12.23
CA GLN A 122 16.80 6.55 -13.32
C GLN A 122 18.08 5.81 -12.88
N TYR A 123 18.72 6.26 -11.80
CA TYR A 123 19.92 5.63 -11.24
C TYR A 123 19.60 4.49 -10.25
N THR A 124 18.38 4.46 -9.71
CA THR A 124 17.91 3.47 -8.73
C THR A 124 16.50 2.94 -9.09
N PRO A 125 16.30 2.40 -10.30
CA PRO A 125 14.96 2.06 -10.82
C PRO A 125 14.22 0.99 -9.99
N ASP A 126 14.96 0.24 -9.19
CA ASP A 126 14.48 -0.85 -8.35
C ASP A 126 14.14 -0.44 -6.91
N ARG A 127 14.43 0.82 -6.52
CA ARG A 127 14.29 1.32 -5.15
C ARG A 127 13.41 2.56 -5.09
N TRP A 128 12.47 2.56 -4.17
CA TRP A 128 11.67 3.73 -3.83
C TRP A 128 12.47 4.68 -2.92
N MET A 129 12.80 5.86 -3.46
CA MET A 129 13.37 6.96 -2.71
C MET A 129 12.25 7.82 -2.14
N ILE A 130 12.39 8.25 -0.89
CA ILE A 130 11.38 9.06 -0.20
C ILE A 130 12.11 10.30 0.32
N GLU A 131 12.03 11.39 -0.44
CA GLU A 131 12.82 12.59 -0.18
C GLU A 131 12.06 13.64 0.61
N GLU A 132 10.76 13.82 0.33
CA GLU A 132 9.93 14.85 0.93
C GLU A 132 8.66 14.27 1.58
N ILE A 133 8.40 14.72 2.80
CA ILE A 133 7.22 14.34 3.57
C ILE A 133 6.60 15.61 4.12
N THR A 134 5.41 15.95 3.64
CA THR A 134 4.68 17.13 4.11
C THR A 134 3.69 16.69 5.17
N THR A 135 3.86 17.20 6.40
CA THR A 135 2.82 17.21 7.42
C THR A 135 1.86 18.37 7.13
N ARG A 136 0.60 18.08 6.86
CA ARG A 136 -0.44 19.11 6.74
C ARG A 136 -1.39 19.00 7.92
N SER A 137 -1.53 20.10 8.67
CA SER A 137 -2.63 20.28 9.60
C SER A 137 -3.80 20.88 8.84
N ILE A 138 -4.93 20.20 8.85
CA ILE A 138 -6.21 20.71 8.34
C ILE A 138 -6.85 21.42 9.55
N LYS A 139 -6.75 22.74 9.57
CA LYS A 139 -7.53 23.61 10.47
C LYS A 139 -8.85 23.96 9.83
#